data_AF-H4F1M5-F1
#
_entry.id   AF-H4F1M5-F1
#
_cell.length_a   1.000
_cell.length_b   1.000
_cell.length_c   1.000
_cell.angle_alpha   90.00
_cell.angle_beta   90.00
_cell.angle_gamma   90.00
#
_symmetry.space_group_name_H-M   'P 1'
#
loop_
_entity.id
_entity.type
_entity.pdbx_description
1 polymer ?
#
loop_
_entity_poly.entity_id
_entity_poly.type
_entity_poly.pdbx_seq_one_letter_code
_entity_poly.pdbx_strand_id
1 'polypeptide(L)'
;MRFSFILCWFILCGICLVGALVPFVGAVFILLMPFMLGTLAALGLLAVFLDVLIRRLPVAFVVLPVGALVWYYGLVVFDQLDLRRIRDEIAAQNPMTIAAFDPSAYDLVLPDAQRFVRLNAIATAYDEKQFAQISALNDDDCSIVADFIKTVPGSWADVSSGIFGAVCVVTVPGTPARQTVTVTRQHTLNNDSPQLRTSLLRTSGLQLSGANGPVMTLIDRVSVDAYPPIPVLLLGCMLMTEGQPQCYFGPKKRPQTLEVINPSIDRDLYPEPENILLGIPARKKGEGPFADRESVMAAIRTAAAGQ
;
A
#
# COMPACT_ATOMS: atom_id res chain seq x y z
N MET A 1 -36.26 29.19 29.09
CA MET A 1 -36.35 28.78 27.68
C MET A 1 -35.34 27.67 27.44
N ARG A 2 -35.77 26.44 27.14
CA ARG A 2 -34.83 25.37 26.76
C ARG A 2 -34.51 25.58 25.28
N PHE A 3 -33.33 26.13 24.98
CA PHE A 3 -32.82 26.14 23.62
C PHE A 3 -32.76 24.68 23.15
N SER A 4 -33.57 24.35 22.14
CA SER A 4 -33.56 23.01 21.57
C SER A 4 -32.23 22.78 20.89
N PHE A 5 -31.62 21.62 21.10
CA PHE A 5 -30.36 21.20 20.45
C PHE A 5 -30.41 21.44 18.93
N ILE A 6 -31.58 21.24 18.32
CA ILE A 6 -31.87 21.48 16.91
C ILE A 6 -31.60 22.94 16.50
N LEU A 7 -31.99 23.93 17.33
CA LEU A 7 -31.76 25.34 17.03
C LEU A 7 -30.26 25.68 17.07
N CYS A 8 -29.53 25.14 18.05
CA CYS A 8 -28.07 25.29 18.12
C CYS A 8 -27.39 24.66 16.89
N TRP A 9 -27.89 23.50 16.44
CA TRP A 9 -27.41 22.82 15.24
C TRP A 9 -27.61 23.64 13.96
N PHE A 10 -28.80 24.23 13.77
CA PHE A 10 -29.08 25.11 12.62
C PHE A 10 -28.19 26.37 12.64
N ILE A 11 -27.99 26.97 13.83
CA ILE A 11 -27.09 28.13 13.98
C ILE A 11 -25.67 27.74 13.60
N LEU A 12 -25.18 26.59 14.06
CA LEU A 12 -23.82 26.14 13.76
C LEU A 12 -23.63 25.83 12.26
N CYS A 13 -24.61 25.19 11.61
CA CYS A 13 -24.60 25.01 10.16
C CYS A 13 -24.60 26.34 9.41
N GLY A 14 -25.39 27.32 9.88
CA GLY A 14 -25.42 28.67 9.34
C GLY A 14 -24.07 29.39 9.46
N ILE A 15 -23.40 29.28 10.63
CA ILE A 15 -22.05 29.83 10.84
C ILE A 15 -21.05 29.19 9.87
N CYS A 16 -21.10 27.88 9.68
CA CYS A 16 -20.21 27.20 8.71
C CYS A 16 -20.44 27.67 7.27
N LEU A 17 -21.70 27.86 6.86
CA LEU A 17 -22.06 28.37 5.53
C LEU A 17 -21.60 29.82 5.32
N VAL A 18 -21.83 30.69 6.30
CA VAL A 18 -21.40 32.10 6.24
C VAL A 18 -19.88 32.20 6.28
N GLY A 19 -19.21 31.39 7.10
CA GLY A 19 -17.75 31.35 7.19
C GLY A 19 -17.07 30.96 5.87
N ALA A 20 -17.73 30.14 5.04
CA ALA A 20 -17.24 29.77 3.71
C ALA A 20 -17.25 30.94 2.71
N LEU A 21 -18.02 32.02 2.96
CA LEU A 21 -18.10 33.19 2.09
C LEU A 21 -16.99 34.23 2.35
N VAL A 22 -16.22 34.08 3.45
CA VAL A 22 -15.18 35.04 3.85
C VAL A 22 -13.84 34.68 3.19
N PRO A 23 -13.15 35.58 2.46
CA PRO A 23 -11.84 35.28 1.85
C PRO A 23 -10.77 34.97 2.92
N PHE A 24 -9.78 34.14 2.56
CA PHE A 24 -8.74 33.53 3.44
C PHE A 24 -9.24 32.52 4.49
N VAL A 25 -10.27 32.88 5.28
CA VAL A 25 -10.95 31.92 6.18
C VAL A 25 -11.61 30.81 5.35
N GLY A 26 -12.19 31.20 4.22
CA GLY A 26 -12.81 30.32 3.24
C GLY A 26 -11.85 29.25 2.69
N ALA A 27 -10.54 29.50 2.56
CA ALA A 27 -9.62 28.49 2.03
C ALA A 27 -9.46 27.28 2.98
N VAL A 28 -9.30 27.55 4.27
CA VAL A 28 -9.24 26.49 5.31
C VAL A 28 -10.60 25.82 5.46
N PHE A 29 -11.68 26.61 5.43
CA PHE A 29 -13.03 26.08 5.45
C PHE A 29 -13.32 25.21 4.23
N ILE A 30 -12.98 25.58 3.00
CA ILE A 30 -13.23 24.77 1.79
C ILE A 30 -12.55 23.39 1.88
N LEU A 31 -11.38 23.30 2.50
CA LEU A 31 -10.68 22.02 2.66
C LEU A 31 -11.33 21.10 3.70
N LEU A 32 -11.83 21.65 4.81
CA LEU A 32 -12.39 20.89 5.94
C LEU A 32 -13.93 20.83 5.97
N MET A 33 -14.60 21.73 5.27
CA MET A 33 -16.05 21.92 5.28
C MET A 33 -16.80 20.66 4.85
N PRO A 34 -16.38 19.91 3.79
CA PRO A 34 -17.06 18.68 3.42
C PRO A 34 -17.14 17.66 4.57
N PHE A 35 -16.08 17.59 5.39
CA PHE A 35 -16.01 16.70 6.55
C PHE A 35 -16.82 17.24 7.74
N MET A 36 -16.70 18.55 8.02
CA MET A 36 -17.45 19.20 9.11
C MET A 36 -18.96 19.13 8.86
N LEU A 37 -19.42 19.46 7.65
CA LEU A 37 -20.83 19.37 7.27
C LEU A 37 -21.33 17.93 7.25
N GLY A 38 -20.53 16.98 6.76
CA GLY A 38 -20.87 15.56 6.83
C GLY A 38 -21.04 15.06 8.27
N THR A 39 -20.14 15.48 9.17
CA THR A 39 -20.21 15.16 10.60
C THR A 39 -21.43 15.82 11.25
N LEU A 40 -21.71 17.08 10.93
CA LEU A 40 -22.89 17.79 11.43
C LEU A 40 -24.18 17.13 10.95
N ALA A 41 -24.27 16.71 9.69
CA ALA A 41 -25.40 15.98 9.17
C ALA A 41 -25.62 14.66 9.93
N ALA A 42 -24.55 13.90 10.20
CA ALA A 42 -24.63 12.67 10.98
C ALA A 42 -25.10 12.93 12.43
N LEU A 43 -24.55 13.95 13.10
CA LEU A 43 -24.98 14.35 14.44
C LEU A 43 -26.42 14.85 14.46
N GLY A 44 -26.87 15.54 13.41
CA GLY A 44 -28.25 15.98 13.24
C GLY A 44 -29.21 14.81 13.13
N LEU A 45 -28.88 13.81 12.31
CA LEU A 45 -29.67 12.57 12.19
C LEU A 45 -29.74 11.81 13.52
N LEU A 46 -28.61 11.73 14.25
CA LEU A 46 -28.57 11.11 15.57
C LEU A 46 -29.45 11.86 16.58
N ALA A 47 -29.42 13.20 16.56
CA ALA A 47 -30.26 14.02 17.43
C ALA A 47 -31.75 13.85 17.13
N VAL A 48 -32.14 13.82 15.85
CA VAL A 48 -33.53 13.52 15.44
C VAL A 48 -33.95 12.15 15.97
N PHE A 49 -33.09 11.13 15.85
CA PHE A 49 -33.35 9.80 16.38
C PHE A 49 -33.57 9.81 17.90
N LEU A 50 -32.71 10.49 18.64
CA LEU A 50 -32.83 10.62 20.11
C LEU A 50 -34.07 11.40 20.53
N ASP A 51 -34.43 12.48 19.83
CA ASP A 51 -35.63 13.26 20.13
C ASP A 51 -36.91 12.45 19.86
N VAL A 52 -36.92 11.59 18.83
CA VAL A 52 -38.02 10.64 18.64
C VAL A 52 -38.06 9.59 19.75
N LEU A 53 -36.90 9.05 20.17
CA LEU A 53 -36.81 8.08 21.27
C LEU A 53 -37.37 8.65 22.58
N ILE A 54 -37.11 9.93 22.86
CA ILE A 54 -37.62 10.68 24.03
C ILE A 54 -39.07 11.17 23.81
N ARG A 55 -39.70 10.82 22.68
CA ARG A 55 -41.07 11.21 22.29
C ARG A 55 -41.28 12.73 22.17
N ARG A 56 -40.22 13.49 21.87
CA ARG A 56 -40.30 14.93 21.57
C ARG A 56 -40.72 15.19 20.14
N LEU A 57 -40.45 14.26 19.24
CA LEU A 57 -40.84 14.30 17.82
C LEU A 57 -41.78 13.12 17.50
N PRO A 58 -42.67 13.26 16.49
CA PRO A 58 -43.49 12.16 15.98
C PRO A 58 -42.63 10.98 15.51
N VAL A 59 -43.12 9.75 15.73
CA VAL A 59 -42.40 8.51 15.37
C VAL A 59 -42.02 8.44 13.89
N ALA A 60 -42.81 9.07 13.02
CA ALA A 60 -42.54 9.14 11.58
C ALA A 60 -41.15 9.71 11.25
N PHE A 61 -40.57 10.57 12.10
CA PHE A 61 -39.24 11.14 11.86
C PHE A 61 -38.08 10.13 12.00
N VAL A 62 -38.30 8.94 12.58
CA VAL A 62 -37.30 7.85 12.61
C VAL A 62 -36.96 7.33 11.23
N VAL A 63 -37.87 7.50 10.25
CA VAL A 63 -37.62 7.08 8.86
C VAL A 63 -36.40 7.77 8.26
N LEU A 64 -36.08 9.01 8.68
CA LEU A 64 -34.91 9.74 8.16
C LEU A 64 -33.58 9.08 8.55
N PRO A 65 -33.22 8.93 9.84
CA PRO A 65 -31.96 8.28 10.23
C PRO A 65 -31.91 6.81 9.82
N VAL A 66 -33.03 6.06 9.95
CA VAL A 66 -33.07 4.66 9.56
C VAL A 66 -32.94 4.49 8.04
N GLY A 67 -33.67 5.29 7.27
CA GLY A 67 -33.59 5.27 5.81
C GLY A 67 -32.20 5.63 5.29
N ALA A 68 -31.54 6.63 5.88
CA ALA A 68 -30.17 6.99 5.53
C ALA A 68 -29.17 5.85 5.81
N LEU A 69 -29.31 5.16 6.95
CA LEU A 69 -28.49 4.00 7.29
C LEU A 69 -28.75 2.81 6.35
N VAL A 70 -30.02 2.48 6.11
CA VAL A 70 -30.41 1.39 5.19
C VAL A 70 -29.90 1.68 3.78
N TRP A 71 -30.02 2.91 3.30
CA TRP A 71 -29.47 3.34 2.02
C TRP A 71 -27.95 3.14 1.96
N TYR A 72 -27.23 3.62 2.98
CA TYR A 72 -25.77 3.50 3.05
C TYR A 72 -25.31 2.04 3.05
N TYR A 73 -25.88 1.20 3.92
CA TYR A 73 -25.51 -0.21 3.99
C TYR A 73 -25.96 -0.99 2.74
N GLY A 74 -27.04 -0.56 2.07
CA GLY A 74 -27.39 -1.06 0.75
C GLY A 74 -26.25 -0.82 -0.25
N LEU A 75 -25.72 0.40 -0.31
CA LEU A 75 -24.55 0.71 -1.16
C LEU A 75 -23.32 -0.12 -0.77
N VAL A 76 -23.03 -0.29 0.53
CA VAL A 76 -21.93 -1.14 1.00
C VAL A 76 -22.12 -2.59 0.52
N VAL A 77 -23.32 -3.15 0.62
CA VAL A 77 -23.59 -4.53 0.18
C VAL A 77 -23.39 -4.68 -1.33
N PHE A 78 -23.89 -3.74 -2.14
CA PHE A 78 -23.66 -3.76 -3.59
C PHE A 78 -22.18 -3.69 -3.94
N ASP A 79 -21.44 -2.77 -3.31
CA ASP A 79 -20.01 -2.60 -3.50
C ASP A 79 -19.24 -3.87 -3.08
N GLN A 80 -19.63 -4.54 -1.99
CA GLN A 80 -19.05 -5.82 -1.58
C GLN A 80 -19.31 -6.97 -2.55
N LEU A 81 -20.46 -6.99 -3.24
CA LEU A 81 -20.74 -7.98 -4.28
C LEU A 81 -19.84 -7.74 -5.51
N ASP A 82 -19.65 -6.49 -5.91
CA ASP A 82 -18.75 -6.12 -7.00
C ASP A 82 -17.28 -6.45 -6.65
N LEU A 83 -16.86 -6.14 -5.43
CA LEU A 83 -15.50 -6.45 -4.94
C LEU A 83 -15.23 -7.95 -4.92
N ARG A 84 -16.23 -8.79 -4.61
CA ARG A 84 -16.10 -10.26 -4.72
C ARG A 84 -15.89 -10.70 -6.15
N ARG A 85 -16.66 -10.14 -7.08
CA ARG A 85 -16.54 -10.47 -8.51
C ARG A 85 -15.16 -10.09 -9.06
N ILE A 86 -14.69 -8.88 -8.72
CA ILE A 86 -13.34 -8.40 -9.07
C ILE A 86 -12.28 -9.31 -8.43
N ARG A 87 -12.47 -9.72 -7.16
CA ARG A 87 -11.56 -10.64 -6.48
C ARG A 87 -11.49 -11.99 -7.19
N ASP A 88 -12.61 -12.55 -7.61
CA ASP A 88 -12.64 -13.84 -8.31
C ASP A 88 -11.99 -13.74 -9.71
N GLU A 89 -12.17 -12.62 -10.40
CA GLU A 89 -11.50 -12.35 -11.69
C GLU A 89 -9.98 -12.25 -11.54
N ILE A 90 -9.51 -11.51 -10.53
CA ILE A 90 -8.07 -11.41 -10.20
C ILE A 90 -7.52 -12.79 -9.76
N ALA A 91 -8.28 -13.53 -8.96
CA ALA A 91 -7.89 -14.88 -8.52
C ALA A 91 -7.65 -15.82 -9.70
N ALA A 92 -8.46 -15.70 -10.76
CA ALA A 92 -8.34 -16.51 -11.97
C ALA A 92 -7.12 -16.13 -12.83
N GLN A 93 -6.63 -14.89 -12.74
CA GLN A 93 -5.48 -14.39 -13.50
C GLN A 93 -4.15 -14.59 -12.74
N ASN A 94 -4.18 -14.57 -11.40
CA ASN A 94 -2.98 -14.73 -10.59
C ASN A 94 -2.46 -16.18 -10.63
N PRO A 95 -1.13 -16.37 -10.68
CA PRO A 95 -0.53 -17.69 -10.72
C PRO A 95 -0.87 -18.47 -9.45
N MET A 96 -1.38 -19.69 -9.62
CA MET A 96 -1.64 -20.59 -8.49
C MET A 96 -0.35 -21.18 -7.89
N THR A 97 0.75 -21.13 -8.64
CA THR A 97 2.05 -21.67 -8.25
C THR A 97 3.04 -20.56 -7.94
N ILE A 98 3.73 -20.71 -6.83
CA ILE A 98 4.89 -19.91 -6.44
C ILE A 98 6.00 -20.15 -7.48
N ALA A 99 6.60 -19.11 -8.07
CA ALA A 99 7.75 -19.32 -8.93
C ALA A 99 8.95 -19.74 -8.08
N ALA A 100 9.70 -20.74 -8.53
CA ALA A 100 10.90 -21.18 -7.83
C ALA A 100 12.10 -20.39 -8.36
N PHE A 101 12.41 -19.25 -7.74
CA PHE A 101 13.64 -18.52 -8.04
C PHE A 101 14.85 -19.35 -7.61
N ASP A 102 15.79 -19.56 -8.54
CA ASP A 102 17.06 -20.25 -8.25
C ASP A 102 18.20 -19.23 -8.08
N PRO A 103 18.65 -18.96 -6.84
CA PRO A 103 19.74 -18.03 -6.57
C PRO A 103 21.11 -18.54 -7.03
N SER A 104 21.22 -19.81 -7.45
CA SER A 104 22.45 -20.39 -8.01
C SER A 104 22.57 -20.16 -9.52
N ALA A 105 21.43 -20.06 -10.22
CA ALA A 105 21.37 -19.83 -11.66
C ALA A 105 21.22 -18.34 -12.04
N TYR A 106 20.51 -17.56 -11.22
CA TYR A 106 20.12 -16.19 -11.55
C TYR A 106 20.50 -15.18 -10.47
N ASP A 107 20.70 -13.93 -10.90
CA ASP A 107 20.88 -12.78 -10.01
C ASP A 107 19.57 -12.00 -9.90
N LEU A 108 19.10 -11.78 -8.66
CA LEU A 108 17.85 -11.07 -8.40
C LEU A 108 18.09 -9.56 -8.40
N VAL A 109 17.31 -8.80 -9.19
CA VAL A 109 17.37 -7.33 -9.26
C VAL A 109 16.04 -6.74 -8.79
N LEU A 110 16.08 -5.82 -7.82
CA LEU A 110 14.91 -5.25 -7.17
C LEU A 110 15.10 -3.75 -6.89
N PRO A 111 14.01 -2.94 -6.85
CA PRO A 111 14.08 -1.52 -6.52
C PRO A 111 14.37 -1.20 -5.04
N ASP A 112 14.21 -2.16 -4.12
CA ASP A 112 14.52 -2.05 -2.68
C ASP A 112 15.21 -3.34 -2.21
N ALA A 113 16.33 -3.67 -2.85
CA ALA A 113 17.08 -4.90 -2.62
C ALA A 113 17.56 -5.02 -1.17
N GLN A 114 17.92 -3.90 -0.53
CA GLN A 114 18.41 -3.88 0.85
C GLN A 114 17.35 -4.30 1.86
N ARG A 115 16.14 -3.75 1.78
CA ARG A 115 15.05 -4.20 2.65
C ARG A 115 14.71 -5.67 2.38
N PHE A 116 14.65 -6.06 1.11
CA PHE A 116 14.29 -7.42 0.73
C PHE A 116 15.28 -8.46 1.28
N VAL A 117 16.59 -8.25 1.09
CA VAL A 117 17.64 -9.17 1.57
C VAL A 117 17.65 -9.28 3.10
N ARG A 118 17.29 -8.20 3.82
CA ARG A 118 17.17 -8.21 5.28
C ARG A 118 16.04 -9.09 5.80
N LEU A 119 14.88 -8.96 5.16
CA LEU A 119 13.65 -9.57 5.66
C LEU A 119 13.44 -10.99 5.12
N ASN A 120 14.13 -11.35 4.04
CA ASN A 120 13.85 -12.57 3.29
C ASN A 120 15.05 -13.50 3.23
N ALA A 121 14.78 -14.79 3.06
CA ALA A 121 15.75 -15.87 3.07
C ALA A 121 16.52 -15.93 1.73
N ILE A 122 17.22 -14.86 1.40
CA ILE A 122 18.12 -14.76 0.24
C ILE A 122 19.46 -14.16 0.67
N ALA A 123 20.55 -14.74 0.16
CA ALA A 123 21.90 -14.31 0.49
C ALA A 123 22.27 -12.99 -0.20
N THR A 124 21.89 -12.81 -1.46
CA THR A 124 22.31 -11.67 -2.28
C THR A 124 21.22 -11.23 -3.25
N ALA A 125 21.04 -9.93 -3.40
CA ALA A 125 20.25 -9.30 -4.47
C ALA A 125 20.93 -8.01 -4.94
N TYR A 126 20.51 -7.46 -6.06
CA TYR A 126 21.06 -6.25 -6.66
C TYR A 126 20.03 -5.12 -6.66
N ASP A 127 20.48 -3.92 -6.34
CA ASP A 127 19.67 -2.72 -6.45
C ASP A 127 19.51 -2.29 -7.91
N GLU A 128 18.27 -2.07 -8.35
CA GLU A 128 17.94 -1.70 -9.73
C GLU A 128 18.53 -0.34 -10.16
N LYS A 129 18.66 0.62 -9.25
CA LYS A 129 19.06 1.99 -9.59
C LYS A 129 20.57 2.16 -9.63
N GLN A 130 21.25 1.55 -8.66
CA GLN A 130 22.69 1.75 -8.48
C GLN A 130 23.51 0.56 -8.99
N PHE A 131 22.86 -0.56 -9.34
CA PHE A 131 23.53 -1.84 -9.59
C PHE A 131 24.56 -2.10 -8.48
N ALA A 132 24.08 -2.05 -7.24
CA ALA A 132 24.86 -2.39 -6.07
C ALA A 132 24.47 -3.79 -5.62
N GLN A 133 25.45 -4.66 -5.41
CA GLN A 133 25.28 -5.96 -4.80
C GLN A 133 25.00 -5.78 -3.31
N ILE A 134 23.87 -6.30 -2.86
CA ILE A 134 23.42 -6.28 -1.48
C ILE A 134 23.46 -7.69 -0.92
N SER A 135 24.32 -7.94 0.07
CA SER A 135 24.54 -9.27 0.62
C SER A 135 24.20 -9.34 2.11
N ALA A 136 23.40 -10.31 2.51
CA ALA A 136 23.13 -10.65 3.91
C ALA A 136 24.30 -11.45 4.48
N LEU A 137 24.86 -10.99 5.59
CA LEU A 137 25.89 -11.70 6.34
C LEU A 137 25.33 -12.14 7.69
N ASN A 138 25.91 -13.22 8.21
CA ASN A 138 25.72 -13.58 9.61
C ASN A 138 26.40 -12.53 10.51
N ASP A 139 25.95 -12.41 11.75
CA ASP A 139 26.40 -11.36 12.68
C ASP A 139 27.92 -11.44 12.96
N ASP A 140 28.46 -12.65 13.05
CA ASP A 140 29.90 -12.88 13.25
C ASP A 140 30.74 -12.33 12.09
N ASP A 141 30.35 -12.66 10.85
CA ASP A 141 31.06 -12.21 9.64
C ASP A 141 30.87 -10.72 9.36
N CYS A 142 29.77 -10.14 9.81
CA CYS A 142 29.50 -8.71 9.67
C CYS A 142 30.60 -7.85 10.30
N SER A 143 31.02 -8.19 11.52
CA SER A 143 32.07 -7.46 12.24
C SER A 143 33.41 -7.52 11.49
N ILE A 144 33.75 -8.69 10.95
CA ILE A 144 34.98 -8.95 10.20
C ILE A 144 34.98 -8.15 8.90
N VAL A 145 33.87 -8.16 8.16
CA VAL A 145 33.76 -7.41 6.90
C VAL A 145 33.75 -5.90 7.15
N ALA A 146 33.10 -5.43 8.22
CA ALA A 146 33.11 -4.02 8.60
C ALA A 146 34.53 -3.52 8.91
N ASP A 147 35.33 -4.30 9.62
CA ASP A 147 36.73 -3.95 9.88
C ASP A 147 37.59 -4.05 8.61
N PHE A 148 37.34 -5.04 7.76
CA PHE A 148 38.01 -5.16 6.47
C PHE A 148 37.79 -3.92 5.59
N ILE A 149 36.55 -3.42 5.49
CA ILE A 149 36.20 -2.23 4.70
C ILE A 149 37.02 -1.00 5.13
N LYS A 150 37.26 -0.82 6.44
CA LYS A 150 38.09 0.28 6.96
C LYS A 150 39.55 0.18 6.52
N THR A 151 40.04 -1.02 6.24
CA THR A 151 41.43 -1.26 5.81
C THR A 151 41.64 -1.12 4.31
N VAL A 152 40.56 -1.10 3.51
CA VAL A 152 40.64 -0.97 2.05
C VAL A 152 40.50 0.52 1.68
N PRO A 153 41.60 1.20 1.29
CA PRO A 153 41.53 2.60 0.91
C PRO A 153 40.66 2.79 -0.32
N GLY A 154 39.78 3.79 -0.30
CA GLY A 154 38.87 4.07 -1.41
C GLY A 154 37.68 3.11 -1.53
N SER A 155 37.42 2.25 -0.53
CA SER A 155 36.23 1.39 -0.53
C SER A 155 34.93 2.20 -0.47
N TRP A 156 34.04 1.95 -1.42
CA TRP A 156 32.66 2.47 -1.44
C TRP A 156 31.66 1.48 -0.82
N ALA A 157 32.15 0.35 -0.30
CA ALA A 157 31.30 -0.62 0.36
C ALA A 157 30.80 -0.05 1.70
N ASP A 158 29.52 -0.26 1.98
CA ASP A 158 28.87 0.15 3.22
C ASP A 158 28.35 -1.07 3.98
N VAL A 159 28.43 -1.01 5.31
CA VAL A 159 27.88 -2.04 6.20
C VAL A 159 26.79 -1.40 7.02
N SER A 160 25.58 -1.93 6.85
CA SER A 160 24.45 -1.49 7.64
C SER A 160 24.02 -2.64 8.55
N SER A 161 24.42 -2.50 9.82
CA SER A 161 24.07 -3.43 10.90
C SER A 161 22.56 -3.51 11.04
N GLY A 162 22.03 -4.73 11.19
CA GLY A 162 20.61 -4.91 11.45
C GLY A 162 20.22 -4.36 12.82
N ILE A 163 19.10 -3.66 12.89
CA ILE A 163 18.50 -3.19 14.15
C ILE A 163 17.41 -4.20 14.51
N PHE A 164 17.29 -4.56 15.80
CA PHE A 164 16.23 -5.42 16.33
C PHE A 164 16.14 -6.85 15.73
N GLY A 165 17.28 -7.51 15.55
CA GLY A 165 17.31 -8.90 15.06
C GLY A 165 17.16 -9.05 13.54
N ALA A 166 17.23 -7.93 12.80
CA ALA A 166 17.51 -7.95 11.38
C ALA A 166 18.96 -8.40 11.13
N VAL A 167 19.20 -9.06 10.00
CA VAL A 167 20.55 -9.49 9.60
C VAL A 167 21.39 -8.31 9.14
N CYS A 168 22.71 -8.43 9.35
CA CYS A 168 23.67 -7.49 8.80
C CYS A 168 23.66 -7.55 7.27
N VAL A 169 23.75 -6.38 6.63
CA VAL A 169 23.78 -6.27 5.18
C VAL A 169 24.95 -5.41 4.73
N VAL A 170 25.66 -5.92 3.73
CA VAL A 170 26.78 -5.23 3.08
C VAL A 170 26.37 -4.85 1.67
N THR A 171 26.60 -3.58 1.34
CA THR A 171 26.34 -2.99 0.03
C THR A 171 27.67 -2.79 -0.66
N VAL A 172 27.84 -3.37 -1.85
CA VAL A 172 29.06 -3.25 -2.66
C VAL A 172 28.66 -2.82 -4.07
N PRO A 173 29.26 -1.76 -4.66
CA PRO A 173 29.02 -1.44 -6.06
C PRO A 173 29.44 -2.61 -6.96
N GLY A 174 28.57 -3.06 -7.86
CA GLY A 174 28.91 -4.20 -8.72
C GLY A 174 27.75 -4.65 -9.61
N THR A 175 28.05 -4.95 -10.87
CA THR A 175 27.03 -5.45 -11.80
C THR A 175 26.74 -6.93 -11.57
N PRO A 176 25.52 -7.41 -11.90
CA PRO A 176 25.18 -8.82 -11.87
C PRO A 176 26.15 -9.64 -12.74
N ALA A 177 26.59 -10.79 -12.22
CA ALA A 177 27.52 -11.68 -12.92
C ALA A 177 26.79 -12.76 -13.75
N ARG A 178 25.54 -13.07 -13.39
CA ARG A 178 24.69 -14.07 -14.03
C ARG A 178 23.52 -13.42 -14.75
N GLN A 179 22.69 -14.23 -15.38
CA GLN A 179 21.43 -13.76 -15.94
C GLN A 179 20.56 -13.17 -14.83
N THR A 180 20.00 -11.99 -15.09
CA THR A 180 19.17 -11.28 -14.12
C THR A 180 17.73 -11.73 -14.15
N VAL A 181 17.10 -11.71 -12.99
CA VAL A 181 15.64 -11.76 -12.85
C VAL A 181 15.25 -10.48 -12.15
N THR A 182 14.45 -9.65 -12.82
CA THR A 182 14.04 -8.36 -12.29
C THR A 182 12.60 -8.43 -11.81
N VAL A 183 12.34 -7.94 -10.60
CA VAL A 183 10.97 -7.68 -10.14
C VAL A 183 10.65 -6.22 -10.37
N THR A 184 9.75 -5.95 -11.31
CA THR A 184 9.27 -4.59 -11.55
C THR A 184 7.84 -4.44 -11.06
N ARG A 185 7.55 -3.27 -10.49
CA ARG A 185 6.17 -2.85 -10.22
C ARG A 185 5.66 -2.13 -11.45
N GLN A 186 4.78 -2.77 -12.20
CA GLN A 186 4.14 -2.14 -13.35
C GLN A 186 2.78 -1.60 -12.94
N HIS A 187 2.58 -0.29 -13.08
CA HIS A 187 1.26 0.30 -13.08
C HIS A 187 0.64 0.11 -14.45
N THR A 188 -0.13 -0.96 -14.62
CA THR A 188 -1.02 -1.08 -15.77
C THR A 188 -2.26 -0.26 -15.48
N LEU A 189 -2.65 0.65 -16.37
CA LEU A 189 -4.04 1.11 -16.43
C LEU A 189 -4.72 0.11 -17.35
N ASN A 190 -5.45 -0.85 -16.77
CA ASN A 190 -6.09 -1.89 -17.55
C ASN A 190 -7.22 -1.28 -18.42
N ASN A 191 -6.87 -0.81 -19.62
CA ASN A 191 -7.80 -0.18 -20.56
C ASN A 191 -8.60 -1.21 -21.39
N ASP A 192 -8.20 -2.49 -21.33
CA ASP A 192 -8.64 -3.55 -22.26
C ASP A 192 -9.76 -4.44 -21.69
N SER A 193 -10.04 -4.39 -20.37
CA SER A 193 -11.25 -5.01 -19.81
C SER A 193 -12.42 -4.00 -19.80
N PRO A 194 -13.47 -4.19 -20.62
CA PRO A 194 -14.61 -3.28 -20.64
C PRO A 194 -15.41 -3.28 -19.33
N GLN A 195 -15.27 -4.32 -18.48
CA GLN A 195 -15.96 -4.41 -17.19
C GLN A 195 -15.22 -3.66 -16.06
N LEU A 196 -13.91 -3.45 -16.19
CA LEU A 196 -13.10 -2.68 -15.23
C LEU A 196 -13.12 -1.17 -15.52
N ARG A 197 -13.85 -0.71 -16.54
CA ARG A 197 -13.94 0.72 -16.93
C ARG A 197 -14.83 1.57 -16.01
N THR A 198 -15.71 0.96 -15.21
CA THR A 198 -16.80 1.69 -14.54
C THR A 198 -16.46 2.22 -13.14
N SER A 199 -15.27 1.95 -12.62
CA SER A 199 -14.82 2.54 -11.35
C SER A 199 -13.33 2.88 -11.43
N LEU A 200 -12.87 3.79 -10.56
CA LEU A 200 -11.51 4.33 -10.45
C LEU A 200 -10.48 3.24 -10.05
N LEU A 201 -10.47 2.14 -10.78
CA LEU A 201 -9.62 0.98 -10.61
C LEU A 201 -8.20 1.36 -11.03
N ARG A 202 -7.29 1.39 -10.06
CA ARG A 202 -5.86 1.45 -10.34
C ARG A 202 -5.29 0.06 -10.18
N THR A 203 -5.01 -0.59 -11.30
CA THR A 203 -4.31 -1.87 -11.33
C THR A 203 -2.81 -1.63 -11.17
N SER A 204 -2.15 -2.49 -10.40
CA SER A 204 -0.70 -2.49 -10.22
C SER A 204 -0.25 -3.94 -10.15
N GLY A 205 0.57 -4.36 -11.09
CA GLY A 205 1.12 -5.70 -11.13
C GLY A 205 2.54 -5.73 -10.61
N LEU A 206 2.93 -6.86 -10.01
CA LEU A 206 4.32 -7.25 -9.82
C LEU A 206 4.67 -8.25 -10.91
N GLN A 207 5.69 -7.92 -11.70
CA GLN A 207 6.15 -8.77 -12.80
C GLN A 207 7.53 -9.33 -12.49
N LEU A 208 7.69 -10.64 -12.72
CA LEU A 208 9.00 -11.26 -12.90
C LEU A 208 9.34 -11.26 -14.38
N SER A 209 10.43 -10.59 -14.73
CA SER A 209 11.00 -10.66 -16.07
C SER A 209 12.41 -11.23 -15.99
N GLY A 210 12.70 -12.23 -16.81
CA GLY A 210 14.07 -12.70 -17.01
C GLY A 210 14.90 -11.72 -17.83
N ALA A 211 16.23 -11.87 -17.78
CA ALA A 211 17.23 -10.93 -18.28
C ALA A 211 16.97 -10.32 -19.67
N ASN A 212 16.29 -11.05 -20.56
CA ASN A 212 15.80 -10.58 -21.87
C ASN A 212 14.55 -11.36 -22.33
N GLY A 213 13.76 -11.89 -21.40
CA GLY A 213 12.68 -12.85 -21.66
C GLY A 213 11.27 -12.26 -21.49
N PRO A 214 10.23 -12.95 -22.00
CA PRO A 214 8.84 -12.59 -21.71
C PRO A 214 8.57 -12.65 -20.20
N VAL A 215 7.58 -11.88 -19.74
CA VAL A 215 7.11 -11.87 -18.34
C VAL A 215 6.80 -13.31 -17.91
N MET A 216 7.52 -13.81 -16.90
CA MET A 216 7.42 -15.19 -16.44
C MET A 216 6.19 -15.40 -15.56
N THR A 217 5.91 -14.45 -14.68
CA THR A 217 4.74 -14.46 -13.78
C THR A 217 4.33 -13.05 -13.40
N LEU A 218 3.03 -12.82 -13.26
CA LEU A 218 2.43 -11.55 -12.87
C LEU A 218 1.56 -11.80 -11.63
N ILE A 219 1.74 -11.04 -10.56
CA ILE A 219 0.76 -10.94 -9.47
C ILE A 219 0.07 -9.60 -9.58
N ASP A 220 -1.22 -9.63 -9.91
CA ASP A 220 -2.04 -8.44 -10.00
C ASP A 220 -2.56 -8.02 -8.63
N ARG A 221 -2.37 -6.73 -8.36
CA ARG A 221 -2.99 -6.00 -7.24
C ARG A 221 -3.89 -4.94 -7.83
N VAL A 222 -5.05 -4.77 -7.22
CA VAL A 222 -6.04 -3.82 -7.70
C VAL A 222 -6.45 -2.90 -6.57
N SER A 223 -6.22 -1.60 -6.74
CA SER A 223 -6.77 -0.59 -5.85
C SER A 223 -8.14 -0.17 -6.36
N VAL A 224 -9.14 -0.36 -5.52
CA VAL A 224 -10.54 -0.04 -5.76
C VAL A 224 -11.03 0.95 -4.73
N ASP A 225 -11.77 1.95 -5.15
CA ASP A 225 -12.50 2.81 -4.22
C ASP A 225 -13.73 2.05 -3.70
N ALA A 226 -13.76 1.78 -2.40
CA ALA A 226 -14.82 1.04 -1.72
C ALA A 226 -15.46 1.83 -0.58
N TYR A 227 -16.72 1.55 -0.26
CA TYR A 227 -17.36 2.13 0.91
C TYR A 227 -16.79 1.52 2.20
N PRO A 228 -16.34 2.33 3.18
CA PRO A 228 -15.89 1.83 4.47
C PRO A 228 -17.04 1.15 5.25
N PRO A 229 -16.76 0.35 6.28
CA PRO A 229 -17.82 -0.22 7.13
C PRO A 229 -18.53 0.86 7.97
N ILE A 230 -17.84 1.97 8.24
CA ILE A 230 -18.37 3.10 9.02
C ILE A 230 -18.72 4.23 8.05
N PRO A 231 -19.97 4.74 8.04
CA PRO A 231 -20.38 5.82 7.16
C PRO A 231 -19.58 7.09 7.41
N VAL A 232 -18.91 7.54 6.37
CA VAL A 232 -18.30 8.87 6.31
C VAL A 232 -19.02 9.65 5.23
N LEU A 233 -19.87 10.58 5.64
CA LEU A 233 -20.57 11.49 4.74
C LEU A 233 -19.64 12.64 4.37
N LEU A 234 -19.57 12.96 3.09
CA LEU A 234 -19.00 14.19 2.56
C LEU A 234 -20.15 15.04 2.00
N LEU A 235 -20.27 16.26 2.51
CA LEU A 235 -21.27 17.22 2.07
C LEU A 235 -20.57 18.57 1.86
N GLY A 236 -20.29 18.95 0.61
CA GLY A 236 -19.70 20.25 0.32
C GLY A 236 -18.93 20.28 -1.00
N CYS A 237 -18.35 21.43 -1.31
CA CYS A 237 -17.54 21.61 -2.52
C CYS A 237 -16.06 21.72 -2.15
N MET A 238 -15.21 21.06 -2.93
CA MET A 238 -13.76 21.16 -2.82
C MET A 238 -13.18 21.74 -4.11
N LEU A 239 -12.18 22.62 -3.98
CA LEU A 239 -11.41 23.11 -5.13
C LEU A 239 -10.48 21.99 -5.60
N MET A 240 -10.71 21.51 -6.82
CA MET A 240 -9.78 20.59 -7.47
C MET A 240 -8.59 21.36 -8.06
N THR A 241 -7.50 20.65 -8.35
CA THR A 241 -6.28 21.20 -8.98
C THR A 241 -6.55 21.93 -10.31
N GLU A 242 -7.68 21.66 -10.97
CA GLU A 242 -8.12 22.32 -12.20
C GLU A 242 -8.90 23.63 -11.98
N GLY A 243 -9.01 24.10 -10.73
CA GLY A 243 -9.62 25.39 -10.37
C GLY A 243 -11.15 25.42 -10.38
N GLN A 244 -11.82 24.37 -10.86
CA GLN A 244 -13.28 24.24 -10.75
C GLN A 244 -13.68 23.57 -9.42
N PRO A 245 -14.65 24.13 -8.67
CA PRO A 245 -15.15 23.50 -7.47
C PRO A 245 -15.98 22.26 -7.82
N GLN A 246 -15.60 21.09 -7.29
CA GLN A 246 -16.41 19.88 -7.37
C GLN A 246 -17.21 19.73 -6.09
N CYS A 247 -18.54 19.80 -6.22
CA CYS A 247 -19.46 19.57 -5.11
C CYS A 247 -19.78 18.09 -4.99
N TYR A 248 -19.60 17.55 -3.79
CA TYR A 248 -19.91 16.17 -3.46
C TYR A 248 -21.00 16.12 -2.40
N PHE A 249 -22.02 15.33 -2.68
CA PHE A 249 -23.04 14.97 -1.72
C PHE A 249 -23.20 13.45 -1.69
N GLY A 250 -22.64 12.83 -0.68
CA GLY A 250 -22.77 11.38 -0.52
C GLY A 250 -21.74 10.76 0.41
N PRO A 251 -21.82 9.44 0.57
CA PRO A 251 -20.80 8.69 1.29
C PRO A 251 -19.46 8.71 0.56
N LYS A 252 -18.37 8.91 1.30
CA LYS A 252 -17.01 8.86 0.77
C LYS A 252 -16.55 7.42 0.58
N LYS A 253 -16.13 7.06 -0.63
CA LYS A 253 -15.35 5.84 -0.88
C LYS A 253 -13.88 6.05 -0.45
N ARG A 254 -13.22 4.99 0.00
CA ARG A 254 -11.79 4.98 0.32
C ARG A 254 -11.08 3.98 -0.57
N PRO A 255 -9.84 4.29 -1.00
CA PRO A 255 -9.04 3.32 -1.73
C PRO A 255 -8.76 2.12 -0.83
N GLN A 256 -9.10 0.94 -1.34
CA GLN A 256 -8.82 -0.35 -0.74
C GLN A 256 -8.01 -1.16 -1.74
N THR A 257 -6.86 -1.67 -1.30
CA THR A 257 -6.07 -2.59 -2.12
C THR A 257 -6.64 -3.99 -1.97
N LEU A 258 -7.11 -4.55 -3.08
CA LEU A 258 -7.41 -5.96 -3.23
C LEU A 258 -6.15 -6.66 -3.73
N GLU A 259 -5.64 -7.52 -2.87
CA GLU A 259 -4.60 -8.47 -3.22
C GLU A 259 -5.19 -9.87 -3.04
N VAL A 260 -5.26 -10.62 -4.14
CA VAL A 260 -5.85 -11.94 -4.14
C VAL A 260 -4.75 -12.96 -4.32
N ILE A 261 -4.38 -13.57 -3.21
CA ILE A 261 -3.36 -14.61 -3.16
C ILE A 261 -4.08 -15.91 -2.82
N ASN A 262 -3.64 -16.99 -3.45
CA ASN A 262 -4.21 -18.32 -3.22
C ASN A 262 -4.19 -18.63 -1.70
N PRO A 263 -5.32 -19.00 -1.10
CA PRO A 263 -5.39 -19.30 0.34
C PRO A 263 -4.52 -20.49 0.77
N SER A 264 -4.06 -21.30 -0.20
CA SER A 264 -3.13 -22.41 0.04
C SER A 264 -1.70 -21.96 0.33
N ILE A 265 -1.35 -20.69 0.04
CA ILE A 265 -0.04 -20.13 0.31
C ILE A 265 0.03 -19.67 1.76
N ASP A 266 1.00 -20.20 2.51
CA ASP A 266 1.25 -19.80 3.88
C ASP A 266 1.75 -18.34 3.95
N ARG A 267 0.92 -17.47 4.51
CA ARG A 267 1.20 -16.03 4.64
C ARG A 267 2.21 -15.72 5.73
N ASP A 268 2.39 -16.60 6.70
CA ASP A 268 3.41 -16.43 7.73
C ASP A 268 4.79 -16.73 7.14
N LEU A 269 4.85 -17.65 6.17
CA LEU A 269 6.07 -17.97 5.44
C LEU A 269 6.37 -17.00 4.29
N TYR A 270 5.34 -16.49 3.61
CA TYR A 270 5.47 -15.56 2.49
C TYR A 270 4.60 -14.30 2.70
N PRO A 271 5.08 -13.34 3.50
CA PRO A 271 4.28 -12.19 3.93
C PRO A 271 4.07 -11.15 2.82
N GLU A 272 5.10 -10.87 2.02
CA GLU A 272 5.02 -9.91 0.91
C GLU A 272 4.77 -10.64 -0.42
N PRO A 273 4.11 -10.05 -1.43
CA PRO A 273 3.90 -10.71 -2.70
C PRO A 273 5.19 -10.96 -3.46
N GLU A 274 6.23 -10.14 -3.25
CA GLU A 274 7.54 -10.37 -3.84
C GLU A 274 8.11 -11.71 -3.35
N ASN A 275 7.87 -12.10 -2.09
CA ASN A 275 8.20 -13.42 -1.56
C ASN A 275 7.46 -14.54 -2.28
N ILE A 276 6.17 -14.35 -2.53
CA ILE A 276 5.31 -15.35 -3.19
C ILE A 276 5.68 -15.50 -4.66
N LEU A 277 5.94 -14.38 -5.31
CA LEU A 277 6.35 -14.30 -6.69
C LEU A 277 7.67 -15.05 -6.89
N LEU A 278 8.64 -14.85 -6.01
CA LEU A 278 9.97 -15.44 -6.08
C LEU A 278 10.12 -16.81 -5.39
N GLY A 279 9.14 -17.22 -4.58
CA GLY A 279 9.24 -18.40 -3.73
C GLY A 279 10.31 -18.31 -2.65
N ILE A 280 10.70 -17.10 -2.26
CA ILE A 280 11.68 -16.85 -1.22
C ILE A 280 10.92 -16.59 0.10
N PRO A 281 11.06 -17.43 1.12
CA PRO A 281 10.35 -17.25 2.38
C PRO A 281 10.89 -16.06 3.18
N ALA A 282 10.11 -15.59 4.14
CA ALA A 282 10.57 -14.66 5.16
C ALA A 282 11.71 -15.29 5.96
N ARG A 283 12.70 -14.48 6.29
CA ARG A 283 13.86 -14.89 7.08
C ARG A 283 13.43 -15.05 8.53
N LYS A 284 13.67 -16.23 9.10
CA LYS A 284 13.58 -16.43 10.55
C LYS A 284 14.85 -15.92 11.23
N LYS A 285 14.72 -15.44 12.46
CA LYS A 285 15.83 -14.83 13.20
C LYS A 285 17.02 -15.79 13.32
N GLY A 286 18.18 -15.39 12.82
CA GLY A 286 19.41 -16.18 12.84
C GLY A 286 19.46 -17.30 11.79
N GLU A 287 18.44 -17.44 10.94
CA GLU A 287 18.43 -18.43 9.87
C GLU A 287 18.97 -17.85 8.56
N GLY A 288 19.70 -18.71 7.84
CA GLY A 288 20.22 -18.43 6.50
C GLY A 288 19.14 -18.51 5.41
N PRO A 289 19.53 -18.36 4.14
CA PRO A 289 20.90 -18.33 3.64
C PRO A 289 21.63 -17.00 3.89
N PHE A 290 22.95 -17.08 4.03
CA PHE A 290 23.87 -15.95 4.14
C PHE A 290 24.88 -16.00 2.99
N ALA A 291 25.37 -14.85 2.57
CA ALA A 291 26.46 -14.77 1.62
C ALA A 291 27.76 -15.26 2.26
N ASP A 292 28.59 -15.93 1.47
CA ASP A 292 29.90 -16.36 1.92
C ASP A 292 30.81 -15.14 2.15
N ARG A 293 31.47 -15.08 3.31
CA ARG A 293 32.33 -13.94 3.69
C ARG A 293 33.43 -13.70 2.67
N GLU A 294 34.09 -14.75 2.17
CA GLU A 294 35.21 -14.61 1.23
C GLU A 294 34.72 -14.03 -0.10
N SER A 295 33.55 -14.47 -0.56
CA SER A 295 32.91 -13.92 -1.76
C SER A 295 32.61 -12.42 -1.63
N VAL A 296 32.09 -11.97 -0.49
CA VAL A 296 31.80 -10.54 -0.22
C VAL A 296 33.08 -9.73 -0.15
N MET A 297 34.10 -10.23 0.56
CA MET A 297 35.41 -9.56 0.63
C MET A 297 36.10 -9.46 -0.74
N ALA A 298 35.97 -10.49 -1.59
CA ALA A 298 36.47 -10.45 -2.95
C ALA A 298 35.76 -9.37 -3.77
N ALA A 299 34.43 -9.29 -3.69
CA ALA A 299 33.65 -8.24 -4.36
C ALA A 299 34.08 -6.83 -3.93
N ILE A 300 34.32 -6.62 -2.64
CA ILE A 300 34.83 -5.33 -2.11
C ILE A 300 36.18 -4.96 -2.73
N ARG A 301 37.12 -5.92 -2.80
CA ARG A 301 38.45 -5.68 -3.42
C ARG A 301 38.32 -5.33 -4.90
N THR A 302 37.49 -6.07 -5.63
CA THR A 302 37.27 -5.83 -7.06
C THR A 302 36.65 -4.46 -7.29
N ALA A 303 35.67 -4.05 -6.49
CA ALA A 303 35.04 -2.74 -6.56
C ALA A 303 36.04 -1.60 -6.25
N ALA A 304 36.94 -1.79 -5.27
CA ALA A 304 37.97 -0.82 -4.94
C ALA A 304 39.09 -0.72 -6.00
N ALA A 305 39.39 -1.81 -6.71
CA ALA A 305 40.43 -1.87 -7.73
C ALA A 305 39.98 -1.38 -9.12
N GLY A 306 38.67 -1.32 -9.37
CA GLY A 306 38.09 -0.81 -10.63
C GLY A 306 38.08 0.71 -10.75
N GLN A 307 38.86 1.41 -9.92
CA GLN A 307 39.06 2.87 -9.90
C GLN A 307 40.52 3.18 -10.24
#